data_AF-A0A317H3U3-F1
#
_entry.id   AF-A0A317H3U3-F1
#
_cell.length_a   1.000
_cell.length_b   1.000
_cell.length_c   1.000
_cell.angle_alpha   90.00
_cell.angle_beta   90.00
_cell.angle_gamma   90.00
#
_symmetry.space_group_name_H-M   'P 1'
#
loop_
_entity.id
_entity.type
_entity.pdbx_description
1 polymer ?
#
loop_
_entity_poly.entity_id
_entity_poly.type
_entity_poly.pdbx_seq_one_letter_code
_entity_poly.pdbx_strand_id
1 'polypeptide(L)'
;MIRVMLRFLFLLLLLLPRLSWTADTSAPEAELQQVEAELQRVQREQQTVFQQFQMTQELRRNEMDAANPKVIQNSPVYAQDNPPPNYEDVVRERQQRDERIAYYTDELNRLYARYQDLERQKAALLERESQLRQGR
;
A
#
# COMPACT_ATOMS: atom_id res chain seq x y z
N MET A 1 15.25 -32.74 63.37
CA MET A 1 15.78 -32.53 61.99
C MET A 1 15.02 -33.30 60.91
N ILE A 2 14.47 -34.50 61.18
CA ILE A 2 13.74 -35.32 60.17
C ILE A 2 12.45 -34.65 59.63
N ARG A 3 11.75 -33.83 60.44
CA ARG A 3 10.51 -33.13 60.02
C ARG A 3 10.71 -31.97 59.02
N VAL A 4 11.90 -31.38 58.97
CA VAL A 4 12.21 -30.31 57.98
C VAL A 4 12.61 -30.93 56.64
N MET A 5 13.27 -32.10 56.67
CA MET A 5 13.69 -32.81 55.47
C MET A 5 12.50 -33.37 54.65
N LEU A 6 11.38 -33.72 55.31
CA LEU A 6 10.17 -34.21 54.64
C LEU A 6 9.38 -33.11 53.91
N ARG A 7 9.54 -31.84 54.32
CA ARG A 7 8.93 -30.68 53.63
C ARG A 7 9.69 -30.28 52.37
N PHE A 8 11.01 -30.46 52.34
CA PHE A 8 11.80 -30.25 51.12
C PHE A 8 11.64 -31.38 50.09
N LEU A 9 11.31 -32.59 50.53
CA LEU A 9 11.00 -33.70 49.63
C LEU A 9 9.73 -33.46 48.78
N PHE A 10 8.73 -32.76 49.34
CA PHE A 10 7.50 -32.40 48.61
C PHE A 10 7.68 -31.21 47.64
N LEU A 11 8.70 -30.38 47.83
CA LEU A 11 9.00 -29.24 46.95
C LEU A 11 9.89 -29.63 45.76
N LEU A 12 10.58 -30.79 45.85
CA LEU A 12 11.35 -31.37 44.75
C LEU A 12 10.49 -32.15 43.74
N LEU A 13 9.26 -32.55 44.12
CA LEU A 13 8.31 -33.27 43.26
C LEU A 13 7.42 -32.36 42.40
N LEU A 14 7.79 -31.07 42.26
CA LEU A 14 7.11 -30.07 41.44
C LEU A 14 8.00 -29.57 40.29
N LEU A 15 9.06 -30.31 39.99
CA LEU A 15 10.05 -30.03 38.96
C LEU A 15 10.22 -31.20 37.98
N LEU A 16 9.15 -31.99 37.81
CA LEU A 16 9.04 -32.84 36.62
C LEU A 16 8.77 -31.91 35.45
N PRO A 17 9.70 -31.74 34.48
CA PRO A 17 9.33 -31.15 33.21
C PRO A 17 8.24 -32.06 32.65
N ARG A 18 7.03 -31.51 32.48
CA ARG A 18 6.06 -32.18 31.63
C ARG A 18 6.69 -32.20 30.25
N LEU A 19 7.22 -33.34 29.84
CA LEU A 19 7.44 -33.63 28.43
C LEU A 19 6.05 -33.73 27.79
N SER A 20 5.43 -32.57 27.57
CA SER A 20 4.39 -32.40 26.58
C SER A 20 5.03 -32.81 25.26
N TRP A 21 4.61 -33.94 24.72
CA TRP A 21 4.78 -34.25 23.32
C TRP A 21 4.18 -33.08 22.55
N THR A 22 5.02 -32.23 21.97
CA THR A 22 4.54 -31.24 21.02
C THR A 22 4.12 -32.03 19.79
N ALA A 23 2.81 -32.23 19.62
CA ALA A 23 2.25 -32.36 18.29
C ALA A 23 2.84 -31.22 17.44
N ASP A 24 3.11 -31.46 16.16
CA ASP A 24 3.77 -30.52 15.27
C ASP A 24 2.89 -29.28 14.97
N THR A 25 2.66 -28.46 16.01
CA THR A 25 1.91 -27.20 15.98
C THR A 25 2.72 -26.08 15.34
N SER A 26 3.99 -26.35 15.00
CA SER A 26 4.91 -25.39 14.41
C SER A 26 4.55 -25.04 12.96
N ALA A 27 4.06 -26.00 12.18
CA ALA A 27 3.72 -25.78 10.77
C ALA A 27 2.51 -24.83 10.57
N PRO A 28 1.37 -24.99 11.27
CA PRO A 28 0.24 -24.05 11.16
C PRO A 28 0.56 -22.65 11.71
N GLU A 29 1.44 -22.53 12.70
CA GLU A 29 1.88 -21.24 13.25
C GLU A 29 2.82 -20.51 12.29
N ALA A 30 3.76 -21.21 11.68
CA ALA A 30 4.65 -20.64 10.67
C ALA A 30 3.87 -20.15 9.44
N GLU A 31 2.85 -20.90 9.00
CA GLU A 31 2.00 -20.48 7.90
C GLU A 31 1.16 -19.24 8.23
N LEU A 32 0.62 -19.16 9.46
CA LEU A 32 -0.12 -17.97 9.91
C LEU A 32 0.77 -16.73 9.91
N GLN A 33 2.01 -16.83 10.41
CA GLN A 33 2.96 -15.72 10.40
C GLN A 33 3.30 -15.26 8.98
N GLN A 34 3.41 -16.18 8.02
CA GLN A 34 3.63 -15.83 6.61
C GLN A 34 2.44 -15.08 6.02
N VAL A 35 1.21 -15.53 6.29
CA VAL A 35 -0.01 -14.85 5.83
C VAL A 35 -0.12 -13.45 6.43
N GLU A 36 0.16 -13.29 7.72
CA GLU A 36 0.17 -11.98 8.39
C GLU A 36 1.24 -11.04 7.80
N ALA A 37 2.44 -11.56 7.50
CA ALA A 37 3.50 -10.78 6.87
C ALA A 37 3.13 -10.31 5.45
N GLU A 38 2.52 -11.19 4.65
CA GLU A 38 2.02 -10.82 3.30
C GLU A 38 0.85 -9.84 3.38
N LEU A 39 -0.06 -9.99 4.35
CA LEU A 39 -1.13 -9.01 4.59
C LEU A 39 -0.57 -7.61 4.87
N GLN A 40 0.43 -7.51 5.74
CA GLN A 40 1.09 -6.24 6.02
C GLN A 40 1.78 -5.65 4.78
N ARG A 41 2.39 -6.50 3.95
CA ARG A 41 3.01 -6.06 2.69
C ARG A 41 1.96 -5.52 1.73
N VAL A 42 0.87 -6.25 1.51
CA VAL A 42 -0.24 -5.82 0.64
C VAL A 42 -0.85 -4.51 1.13
N GLN A 43 -1.07 -4.35 2.44
CA GLN A 43 -1.57 -3.10 3.01
C GLN A 43 -0.64 -1.92 2.76
N ARG A 44 0.67 -2.09 2.97
CA ARG A 44 1.66 -1.04 2.68
C ARG A 44 1.63 -0.67 1.20
N GLU A 45 1.58 -1.66 0.32
CA GLU A 45 1.53 -1.42 -1.12
C GLU A 45 0.24 -0.71 -1.54
N GLN A 46 -0.91 -1.09 -0.99
CA GLN A 46 -2.18 -0.38 -1.23
C GLN A 46 -2.07 1.10 -0.85
N GLN A 47 -1.47 1.40 0.30
CA GLN A 47 -1.27 2.78 0.73
C GLN A 47 -0.35 3.55 -0.23
N THR A 48 0.73 2.93 -0.70
CA THR A 48 1.64 3.53 -1.69
C THR A 48 0.92 3.80 -3.02
N VAL A 49 0.19 2.82 -3.55
CA VAL A 49 -0.56 2.97 -4.81
C VAL A 49 -1.62 4.06 -4.69
N PHE A 50 -2.32 4.12 -3.55
CA PHE A 50 -3.30 5.17 -3.29
C PHE A 50 -2.66 6.57 -3.28
N GLN A 51 -1.52 6.73 -2.59
CA GLN A 51 -0.78 7.99 -2.58
C GLN A 51 -0.32 8.39 -3.98
N GLN A 52 0.25 7.45 -4.75
CA GLN A 52 0.66 7.71 -6.14
C GLN A 52 -0.52 8.12 -7.02
N PHE A 53 -1.70 7.51 -6.81
CA PHE A 53 -2.91 7.89 -7.52
C PHE A 53 -3.31 9.34 -7.23
N GLN A 54 -3.30 9.74 -5.95
CA GLN A 54 -3.59 11.12 -5.56
C GLN A 54 -2.59 12.10 -6.19
N MET A 55 -1.29 11.82 -6.10
CA MET A 55 -0.26 12.67 -6.68
C MET A 55 -0.42 12.81 -8.20
N THR A 56 -0.67 11.71 -8.91
CA THR A 56 -0.87 11.70 -10.37
C THR A 56 -2.14 12.44 -10.77
N GLN A 57 -3.19 12.34 -9.95
CA GLN A 57 -4.43 13.08 -10.16
C GLN A 57 -4.18 14.59 -10.08
N GLU A 58 -3.43 15.05 -9.08
CA GLU A 58 -3.10 16.47 -8.95
C GLU A 58 -2.22 16.98 -10.08
N LEU A 59 -1.24 16.19 -10.56
CA LEU A 59 -0.48 16.55 -11.76
C LEU A 59 -1.39 16.72 -12.98
N ARG A 60 -2.34 15.79 -13.19
CA ARG A 60 -3.32 15.91 -14.28
C ARG A 60 -4.19 17.16 -14.12
N ARG A 61 -4.70 17.44 -12.92
CA ARG A 61 -5.51 18.64 -12.63
C ARG A 61 -4.72 19.91 -12.97
N ASN A 62 -3.46 20.00 -12.54
CA ASN A 62 -2.61 21.15 -12.82
C ASN A 62 -2.44 21.40 -14.32
N GLU A 63 -2.21 20.36 -15.12
CA GLU A 63 -2.15 20.51 -16.58
C GLU A 63 -3.50 20.97 -17.17
N MET A 64 -4.62 20.42 -16.68
CA MET A 64 -5.95 20.83 -17.14
C MET A 64 -6.27 22.29 -16.77
N ASP A 65 -5.87 22.73 -15.57
CA ASP A 65 -6.06 24.10 -15.13
C ASP A 65 -5.16 25.07 -15.89
N ALA A 66 -3.93 24.66 -16.21
CA ALA A 66 -3.03 25.42 -17.09
C ALA A 66 -3.58 25.56 -18.52
N ALA A 67 -4.42 24.61 -18.97
CA ALA A 67 -5.13 24.69 -20.25
C ALA A 67 -6.31 25.68 -20.23
N ASN A 68 -6.71 26.19 -19.07
CA ASN A 68 -7.85 27.10 -18.94
C ASN A 68 -7.54 28.43 -19.65
N PRO A 69 -8.39 28.87 -20.61
CA PRO A 69 -8.19 30.13 -21.33
C PRO A 69 -8.02 31.34 -20.41
N LYS A 70 -8.69 31.36 -19.24
CA LYS A 70 -8.54 32.45 -18.26
C LYS A 70 -7.18 32.44 -17.58
N VAL A 71 -6.58 31.28 -17.35
CA VAL A 71 -5.23 31.16 -16.79
C VAL A 71 -4.20 31.58 -17.83
N ILE A 72 -4.37 31.14 -19.08
CA ILE A 72 -3.50 31.50 -20.20
C ILE A 72 -3.50 33.01 -20.46
N GLN A 73 -4.68 33.64 -20.54
CA GLN A 73 -4.81 35.08 -20.82
C GLN A 73 -4.21 35.97 -19.71
N ASN A 74 -4.22 35.51 -18.47
CA ASN A 74 -3.63 36.23 -17.34
C ASN A 74 -2.13 35.91 -17.15
N SER A 75 -1.52 35.13 -18.03
CA SER A 75 -0.09 34.83 -17.98
C SER A 75 0.75 36.05 -18.34
N PRO A 76 1.90 36.30 -17.67
CA PRO A 76 2.81 37.40 -18.01
C PRO A 76 3.25 37.41 -19.48
N VAL A 77 3.23 36.25 -20.15
CA VAL A 77 3.55 36.11 -21.58
C VAL A 77 2.61 36.94 -22.47
N TYR A 78 1.35 37.14 -22.05
CA TYR A 78 0.35 37.92 -22.77
C TYR A 78 0.14 39.33 -22.19
N ALA A 79 1.07 39.82 -21.36
CA ALA A 79 1.03 41.20 -20.88
C ALA A 79 1.09 42.19 -22.05
N GLN A 80 0.40 43.33 -21.90
CA GLN A 80 0.21 44.31 -22.98
C GLN A 80 1.51 44.88 -23.57
N ASP A 81 2.60 44.86 -22.79
CA ASP A 81 3.93 45.35 -23.17
C ASP A 81 4.83 44.26 -23.78
N ASN A 82 4.39 43.00 -23.82
CA ASN A 82 5.15 41.89 -24.42
C ASN A 82 4.74 41.67 -25.88
N PRO A 83 5.70 41.36 -26.78
CA PRO A 83 5.36 40.94 -28.13
C PRO A 83 4.50 39.67 -28.09
N PRO A 84 3.53 39.51 -29.01
CA PRO A 84 2.72 38.30 -29.07
C PRO A 84 3.61 37.04 -29.16
N PRO A 85 3.26 35.96 -28.44
CA PRO A 85 4.03 34.73 -28.49
C PRO A 85 4.00 34.09 -29.88
N ASN A 86 5.08 33.38 -30.23
CA ASN A 86 5.17 32.65 -31.49
C ASN A 86 4.06 31.58 -31.57
N TYR A 87 3.30 31.61 -32.66
CA TYR A 87 2.20 30.66 -32.90
C TYR A 87 2.65 29.19 -32.87
N GLU A 88 3.78 28.86 -33.49
CA GLU A 88 4.31 27.49 -33.53
C GLU A 88 4.64 26.98 -32.12
N ASP A 89 5.20 27.83 -31.27
CA ASP A 89 5.55 27.49 -29.89
C ASP A 89 4.29 27.27 -29.06
N VAL A 90 3.25 28.08 -29.24
CA VAL A 90 1.96 27.93 -28.56
C VAL A 90 1.26 26.62 -28.96
N VAL A 91 1.26 26.28 -30.25
CA VAL A 91 0.70 25.02 -30.75
C VAL A 91 1.47 23.83 -30.19
N ARG A 92 2.82 23.90 -30.18
CA ARG A 92 3.68 22.85 -29.64
C ARG A 92 3.44 22.63 -28.15
N GLU A 93 3.39 23.68 -27.35
CA GLU A 93 3.11 23.58 -25.91
C GLU A 93 1.73 22.97 -25.67
N ARG A 94 0.73 23.37 -26.46
CA ARG A 94 -0.60 22.77 -26.39
C ARG A 94 -0.56 21.26 -26.63
N GLN A 95 0.12 20.82 -27.68
CA GLN A 95 0.23 19.40 -27.99
C GLN A 95 0.98 18.63 -26.88
N GLN A 96 2.10 19.16 -26.40
CA GLN A 96 2.88 18.54 -25.32
C GLN A 96 2.05 18.40 -24.04
N ARG A 97 1.24 19.41 -23.70
CA ARG A 97 0.32 19.33 -22.56
C ARG A 97 -0.73 18.25 -22.75
N ASP A 98 -1.34 18.17 -23.93
CA ASP A 98 -2.35 17.15 -24.22
C ASP A 98 -1.75 15.73 -24.12
N GLU A 99 -0.48 15.56 -24.54
CA GLU A 99 0.30 14.33 -24.34
C GLU A 99 0.55 14.03 -22.85
N ARG A 100 0.92 15.04 -22.04
CA ARG A 100 1.09 14.87 -20.58
C ARG A 100 -0.22 14.47 -19.90
N ILE A 101 -1.35 15.06 -20.28
CA ILE A 101 -2.68 14.72 -19.74
C ILE A 101 -3.04 13.27 -20.09
N ALA A 102 -2.79 12.85 -21.33
CA ALA A 102 -3.03 11.47 -21.76
C ALA A 102 -2.18 10.49 -20.94
N TYR A 103 -0.88 10.78 -20.79
CA TYR A 103 0.04 9.99 -19.98
C TYR A 103 -0.44 9.83 -18.53
N TYR A 104 -0.80 10.93 -17.85
CA TYR A 104 -1.30 10.85 -16.47
C TYR A 104 -2.63 10.10 -16.37
N THR A 105 -3.46 10.14 -17.41
CA THR A 105 -4.72 9.39 -17.45
C THR A 105 -4.47 7.89 -17.52
N ASP A 106 -3.54 7.45 -18.37
CA ASP A 106 -3.15 6.05 -18.47
C ASP A 106 -2.52 5.54 -17.17
N GLU A 107 -1.70 6.37 -16.53
CA GLU A 107 -1.08 6.01 -15.25
C GLU A 107 -2.12 5.88 -14.13
N LEU A 108 -3.11 6.78 -14.06
CA LEU A 108 -4.24 6.66 -13.13
C LEU A 108 -5.02 5.36 -13.34
N ASN A 109 -5.24 4.96 -14.60
CA ASN A 109 -5.92 3.70 -14.91
C ASN A 109 -5.12 2.47 -14.44
N ARG A 110 -3.80 2.50 -14.62
CA ARG A 110 -2.89 1.44 -14.13
C ARG A 110 -2.88 1.35 -12.61
N LEU A 111 -2.75 2.48 -11.93
CA LEU A 111 -2.77 2.55 -10.47
C LEU A 111 -4.11 2.05 -9.90
N TYR A 112 -5.22 2.39 -10.54
CA TYR A 112 -6.54 1.88 -10.17
C TYR A 112 -6.63 0.36 -10.32
N ALA A 113 -6.18 -0.19 -11.47
CA ALA A 113 -6.17 -1.63 -11.69
C ALA A 113 -5.30 -2.36 -10.65
N ARG A 114 -4.11 -1.83 -10.36
CA ARG A 114 -3.22 -2.38 -9.32
C ARG A 114 -3.87 -2.36 -7.94
N TYR A 115 -4.55 -1.28 -7.59
CA TYR A 115 -5.28 -1.21 -6.33
C TYR A 115 -6.36 -2.30 -6.23
N GLN A 116 -7.13 -2.53 -7.31
CA GLN A 116 -8.11 -3.62 -7.35
C GLN A 116 -7.47 -5.02 -7.23
N ASP A 117 -6.32 -5.24 -7.86
CA ASP A 117 -5.56 -6.48 -7.71
C ASP A 117 -5.12 -6.71 -6.26
N LEU A 118 -4.66 -5.66 -5.57
CA LEU A 118 -4.25 -5.74 -4.18
C LEU A 118 -5.43 -6.01 -3.25
N GLU A 119 -6.61 -5.44 -3.51
CA GLU A 119 -7.84 -5.76 -2.77
C GLU A 119 -8.24 -7.24 -2.92
N ARG A 120 -8.14 -7.80 -4.13
CA ARG A 120 -8.38 -9.24 -4.36
C ARG A 120 -7.38 -10.11 -3.59
N GLN A 121 -6.08 -9.75 -3.61
CA GLN A 121 -5.05 -10.47 -2.87
C GLN A 121 -5.29 -10.43 -1.36
N LYS A 122 -5.62 -9.26 -0.83
CA LYS A 122 -5.95 -9.07 0.59
C LYS A 122 -7.14 -9.93 1.01
N ALA A 123 -8.22 -9.96 0.22
CA ALA A 123 -9.39 -10.80 0.51
C ALA A 123 -9.02 -12.29 0.57
N ALA A 124 -8.22 -12.78 -0.38
CA ALA A 124 -7.76 -14.16 -0.38
C ALA A 124 -6.87 -14.51 0.84
N LEU A 125 -6.01 -13.57 1.25
CA LEU A 125 -5.16 -13.75 2.44
C LEU A 125 -5.98 -13.76 3.74
N LEU A 126 -6.97 -12.88 3.87
CA LEU A 126 -7.88 -12.86 5.04
C LEU A 126 -8.70 -14.15 5.14
N GLU A 127 -9.16 -14.67 4.01
CA GLU A 127 -9.85 -15.97 3.96
C GLU A 127 -8.93 -17.11 4.43
N ARG A 128 -7.68 -17.15 3.94
CA ARG A 128 -6.68 -18.15 4.37
C ARG A 128 -6.35 -18.02 5.86
N GLU A 129 -6.19 -16.79 6.36
CA GLU A 129 -5.96 -16.52 7.78
C GLU A 129 -7.11 -17.07 8.63
N SER A 130 -8.35 -16.83 8.21
CA SER A 130 -9.56 -17.34 8.88
C SER A 130 -9.59 -18.88 8.92
N GLN A 131 -9.29 -19.53 7.81
CA GLN A 131 -9.23 -21.00 7.71
C GLN A 131 -8.16 -21.59 8.62
N LEU A 132 -6.95 -21.01 8.65
CA LEU A 132 -5.85 -21.44 9.52
C LEU A 132 -6.19 -21.25 11.02
N ARG A 133 -6.98 -20.23 11.36
CA ARG A 133 -7.43 -19.99 12.73
C ARG A 133 -8.57 -20.92 13.15
N GLN A 134 -9.45 -21.31 12.23
CA GLN A 134 -10.59 -22.23 12.49
C GLN A 134 -10.19 -23.71 12.47
N GLY A 135 -9.13 -24.08 11.75
CA GLY A 135 -8.59 -25.44 11.72
C GLY A 135 -7.78 -25.85 12.96
N ARG A 136 -7.82 -25.04 14.03
CA ARG A 136 -7.17 -25.29 15.33
C ARG A 136 -8.16 -25.81 16.36
#